data_AF-A0A924Y835-F1
#
_entry.id   AF-A0A924Y835-F1
#
_cell.length_a   1.000
_cell.length_b   1.000
_cell.length_c   1.000
_cell.angle_alpha   90.00
_cell.angle_beta   90.00
_cell.angle_gamma   90.00
#
_symmetry.space_group_name_H-M   'P 1'
#
loop_
_entity.id
_entity.type
_entity.pdbx_description
1 polymer ?
#
loop_
_entity_poly.entity_id
_entity_poly.type
_entity_poly.pdbx_seq_one_letter_code
_entity_poly.pdbx_strand_id
1 'polypeptide(L)'
;MHDTIMATRTRTTSRPEPPPIPTRTQSACASLRRLASELGANARLPSFLELRANLGVSVVTLNKALERLEGQQVLYRRHGVGIFVSPEVSRKTIALMCNPIFFTAAEVSPFWHILVEQVRASVSEEGHRLLFQFTTDPSNGDHDGIALQMEVMEAVKAGRIHGVLGIGIPEKIGRWLESNDVPTVAFAGYGNYTDHG
;
A
#
# COMPACT_ATOMS: atom_id res chain seq x y z
N MET A 1 -9.58 43.07 41.16
CA MET A 1 -10.25 43.11 39.85
C MET A 1 -9.21 42.83 38.79
N HIS A 2 -9.19 41.60 38.25
CA HIS A 2 -8.80 41.24 36.89
C HIS A 2 -9.09 39.72 36.76
N ASP A 3 -10.14 39.43 35.99
CA ASP A 3 -10.54 38.09 35.58
C ASP A 3 -9.43 37.45 34.74
N THR A 4 -9.18 36.15 34.95
CA THR A 4 -8.52 35.31 33.94
C THR A 4 -9.27 33.98 33.89
N ILE A 5 -9.98 33.83 32.78
CA ILE A 5 -10.78 32.67 32.39
C ILE A 5 -9.83 31.48 32.15
N MET A 6 -9.86 30.49 33.04
CA MET A 6 -9.32 29.16 32.79
C MET A 6 -10.35 28.36 31.98
N ALA A 7 -10.22 28.37 30.66
CA ALA A 7 -11.02 27.52 29.78
C ALA A 7 -10.40 26.13 29.69
N THR A 8 -10.98 25.20 30.43
CA THR A 8 -10.76 23.76 30.37
C THR A 8 -11.08 23.26 28.95
N ARG A 9 -10.11 22.72 28.22
CA ARG A 9 -10.37 22.02 26.94
C ARG A 9 -10.24 20.52 27.13
N THR A 10 -11.40 19.88 27.29
CA THR A 10 -11.60 18.43 27.28
C THR A 10 -11.11 17.82 25.96
N ARG A 11 -10.19 16.87 26.05
CA ARG A 11 -9.69 16.07 24.92
C ARG A 11 -10.73 14.99 24.59
N THR A 12 -11.54 15.23 23.58
CA THR A 12 -12.47 14.23 23.01
C THR A 12 -11.65 13.11 22.36
N THR A 13 -11.60 11.95 23.01
CA THR A 13 -11.15 10.70 22.41
C THR A 13 -12.19 10.24 21.38
N SER A 14 -11.95 10.50 20.11
CA SER A 14 -12.80 9.97 19.02
C SER A 14 -12.65 8.45 18.97
N ARG A 15 -13.71 7.75 19.38
CA ARG A 15 -13.89 6.32 19.19
C ARG A 15 -13.67 5.97 17.71
N PRO A 16 -12.82 4.99 17.34
CA PRO A 16 -12.69 4.58 15.94
C PRO A 16 -14.06 4.13 15.43
N GLU A 17 -14.49 4.72 14.33
CA GLU A 17 -15.72 4.35 13.63
C GLU A 17 -15.61 2.89 13.18
N PRO A 18 -16.65 2.05 13.37
CA PRO A 18 -16.60 0.66 12.92
C PRO A 18 -16.35 0.62 11.40
N PRO A 19 -15.54 -0.34 10.91
CA PRO A 19 -15.19 -0.40 9.50
C PRO A 19 -16.47 -0.52 8.64
N PRO A 20 -16.51 0.15 7.47
CA PRO A 20 -17.67 0.11 6.58
C PRO A 20 -17.99 -1.32 6.17
N ILE A 21 -19.29 -1.66 6.10
CA ILE A 21 -19.76 -2.99 5.67
C ILE A 21 -19.18 -3.28 4.27
N PRO A 22 -18.44 -4.39 4.09
CA PRO A 22 -17.78 -4.65 2.83
C PRO A 22 -18.82 -4.88 1.74
N THR A 23 -18.61 -4.23 0.59
CA THR A 23 -19.45 -4.43 -0.59
C THR A 23 -19.40 -5.90 -1.05
N ARG A 24 -20.42 -6.34 -1.81
CA ARG A 24 -20.44 -7.68 -2.43
C ARG A 24 -19.17 -7.96 -3.24
N THR A 25 -18.65 -6.95 -3.95
CA THR A 25 -17.40 -7.07 -4.70
C THR A 25 -16.19 -7.24 -3.78
N GLN A 26 -16.08 -6.48 -2.69
CA GLN A 26 -14.99 -6.64 -1.72
C GLN A 26 -15.00 -8.03 -1.07
N SER A 27 -16.18 -8.54 -0.70
CA SER A 27 -16.32 -9.88 -0.13
C SER A 27 -15.93 -10.98 -1.13
N ALA A 28 -16.28 -10.81 -2.41
CA ALA A 28 -15.84 -11.71 -3.48
C ALA A 28 -14.32 -11.65 -3.69
N CYS A 29 -13.72 -10.45 -3.71
CA CYS A 29 -12.26 -10.29 -3.78
C CYS A 29 -11.54 -10.98 -2.61
N ALA A 30 -12.03 -10.82 -1.38
CA ALA A 30 -11.43 -11.44 -0.20
C ALA A 30 -11.50 -12.98 -0.29
N SER A 31 -12.65 -13.52 -0.70
CA SER A 31 -12.84 -14.96 -0.86
C SER A 31 -11.95 -15.54 -1.96
N LEU A 32 -11.84 -14.86 -3.10
CA LEU A 32 -10.98 -15.26 -4.22
C LEU A 32 -9.49 -15.16 -3.86
N ARG A 33 -9.08 -14.15 -3.09
CA ARG A 33 -7.70 -14.04 -2.59
C ARG A 33 -7.34 -15.20 -1.68
N ARG A 34 -8.22 -15.54 -0.74
CA ARG A 34 -8.02 -16.69 0.14
C ARG A 34 -7.88 -17.98 -0.66
N LEU A 35 -8.79 -18.22 -1.63
CA LEU A 35 -8.71 -19.38 -2.51
C LEU A 35 -7.40 -19.40 -3.32
N ALA A 36 -6.97 -18.25 -3.85
CA ALA A 36 -5.71 -18.15 -4.58
C ALA A 36 -4.49 -18.47 -3.70
N SER A 37 -4.50 -18.01 -2.44
CA SER A 37 -3.46 -18.34 -1.46
C SER A 37 -3.45 -19.83 -1.09
N GLU A 38 -4.61 -20.45 -0.96
CA GLU A 38 -4.74 -21.89 -0.67
C GLU A 38 -4.27 -22.77 -1.84
N LEU A 39 -4.59 -22.38 -3.08
CA LEU A 39 -4.20 -23.13 -4.28
C LEU A 39 -2.73 -22.94 -4.66
N GLY A 40 -2.16 -21.78 -4.35
CA GLY A 40 -0.76 -21.46 -4.63
C GLY A 40 -0.48 -20.99 -6.07
N ALA A 41 0.76 -20.60 -6.31
CA ALA A 41 1.24 -20.03 -7.56
C ALA A 41 0.96 -20.92 -8.78
N ASN A 42 0.53 -20.31 -9.90
CA ASN A 42 0.20 -20.96 -11.17
C ASN A 42 -0.97 -21.98 -11.13
N ALA A 43 -1.63 -22.15 -9.98
CA ALA A 43 -2.77 -23.04 -9.89
C ALA A 43 -3.97 -22.50 -10.69
N ARG A 44 -4.74 -23.40 -11.29
CA ARG A 44 -5.97 -23.04 -12.02
C ARG A 44 -7.11 -22.86 -11.01
N LEU A 45 -7.81 -21.73 -11.09
CA LEU A 45 -9.04 -21.53 -10.31
C LEU A 45 -10.16 -22.42 -10.87
N PRO A 46 -11.19 -22.70 -10.05
CA PRO A 46 -12.46 -23.22 -10.55
C PRO A 46 -12.98 -22.40 -11.74
N SER A 47 -13.78 -23.03 -12.59
CA SER A 47 -14.39 -22.36 -13.73
C SER A 47 -15.25 -21.17 -13.28
N PHE A 48 -15.50 -20.25 -14.21
CA PHE A 48 -16.34 -19.08 -13.93
C PHE A 48 -17.72 -19.45 -13.37
N LEU A 49 -18.33 -20.52 -13.90
CA LEU A 49 -19.62 -21.02 -13.44
C LEU A 49 -19.55 -21.56 -12.01
N GLU A 50 -18.51 -22.34 -11.69
CA GLU A 50 -18.28 -22.87 -10.33
C GLU A 50 -18.00 -21.74 -9.34
N LEU A 51 -17.16 -20.77 -9.70
CA LEU A 51 -16.89 -19.59 -8.85
C LEU A 51 -18.17 -18.81 -8.55
N ARG A 52 -19.05 -18.65 -9.55
CA ARG A 52 -20.34 -17.96 -9.37
C ARG A 52 -21.24 -18.72 -8.40
N ALA A 53 -21.33 -20.04 -8.55
CA ALA A 53 -22.12 -20.90 -7.67
C ALA A 53 -21.58 -20.90 -6.24
N ASN A 54 -20.26 -21.08 -6.08
CA ASN A 54 -19.59 -21.17 -4.78
C ASN A 54 -19.65 -19.87 -3.99
N LEU A 55 -19.53 -18.72 -4.67
CA LEU A 55 -19.54 -17.40 -4.02
C LEU A 55 -20.95 -16.80 -3.90
N GLY A 56 -21.95 -17.35 -4.61
CA GLY A 56 -23.32 -16.84 -4.59
C GLY A 56 -23.45 -15.40 -5.10
N VAL A 57 -22.61 -15.00 -6.06
CA VAL A 57 -22.56 -13.62 -6.59
C VAL A 57 -23.09 -13.53 -8.02
N SER A 58 -23.49 -12.33 -8.43
CA SER A 58 -23.87 -12.07 -9.82
C SER A 58 -22.65 -12.16 -10.76
N VAL A 59 -22.90 -12.36 -12.06
CA VAL A 59 -21.87 -12.33 -13.10
C VAL A 59 -21.10 -11.01 -13.09
N VAL A 60 -21.80 -9.89 -12.93
CA VAL A 60 -21.21 -8.54 -12.88
C VAL A 60 -20.28 -8.40 -11.67
N THR A 61 -20.70 -8.88 -10.51
CA THR A 61 -19.89 -8.84 -9.28
C THR A 61 -18.63 -9.71 -9.41
N LEU A 62 -18.76 -10.93 -9.96
CA LEU A 62 -17.63 -11.81 -10.17
C LEU A 62 -16.63 -11.23 -11.17
N ASN A 63 -17.10 -10.67 -12.30
CA ASN A 63 -16.24 -10.02 -13.27
C ASN A 63 -15.47 -8.84 -12.65
N LYS A 64 -16.15 -7.94 -11.91
CA LYS A 64 -15.49 -6.83 -11.22
C LYS A 64 -14.44 -7.30 -10.21
N ALA A 65 -14.73 -8.38 -9.48
CA ALA A 65 -13.79 -8.93 -8.52
C ALA A 65 -12.55 -9.52 -9.22
N LEU A 66 -12.76 -10.30 -10.28
CA LEU A 66 -11.67 -10.88 -11.06
C LEU A 66 -10.82 -9.80 -11.75
N GLU A 67 -11.43 -8.81 -12.39
CA GLU A 67 -10.74 -7.67 -13.01
C GLU A 67 -9.89 -6.91 -11.98
N ARG A 68 -10.43 -6.69 -10.78
CA ARG A 68 -9.68 -6.06 -9.69
C ARG A 68 -8.47 -6.91 -9.25
N LEU A 69 -8.65 -8.22 -9.12
CA LEU A 69 -7.58 -9.14 -8.74
C LEU A 69 -6.53 -9.32 -9.85
N GLU A 70 -6.92 -9.19 -11.11
CA GLU A 70 -6.01 -9.17 -12.26
C GLU A 70 -5.18 -7.88 -12.29
N GLY A 71 -5.81 -6.72 -12.09
CA GLY A 71 -5.10 -5.44 -11.93
C GLY A 71 -4.13 -5.43 -10.73
N GLN A 72 -4.45 -6.23 -9.71
CA GLN A 72 -3.62 -6.47 -8.52
C GLN A 72 -2.52 -7.52 -8.73
N GLN A 73 -2.44 -8.13 -9.92
CA GLN A 73 -1.51 -9.23 -10.24
C GLN A 73 -1.64 -10.43 -9.29
N VAL A 74 -2.83 -10.64 -8.72
CA VAL A 74 -3.17 -11.82 -7.91
C VAL A 74 -3.62 -12.97 -8.81
N LEU A 75 -4.32 -12.64 -9.89
CA LEU A 75 -4.85 -13.59 -10.87
C LEU A 75 -4.43 -13.18 -12.29
N TYR A 76 -4.48 -14.13 -13.21
CA TYR A 76 -4.39 -13.85 -14.65
C TYR A 76 -5.30 -14.79 -15.44
N ARG A 77 -5.77 -14.33 -16.60
CA ARG A 77 -6.59 -15.12 -17.52
C ARG A 77 -5.74 -15.64 -18.67
N ARG A 78 -5.99 -16.89 -19.05
CA ARG A 78 -5.51 -17.47 -20.31
C ARG A 78 -6.73 -17.73 -21.19
N HIS A 79 -6.80 -17.03 -22.32
CA HIS A 79 -7.94 -17.11 -23.24
C HIS A 79 -8.23 -18.56 -23.63
N GLY A 80 -9.49 -18.99 -23.51
CA GLY A 80 -9.92 -20.37 -23.80
C GLY A 80 -9.46 -21.44 -22.81
N VAL A 81 -8.61 -21.10 -21.82
CA VAL A 81 -8.04 -22.07 -20.88
C VAL A 81 -8.60 -21.87 -19.47
N GLY A 82 -8.74 -20.62 -19.00
CA GLY A 82 -9.33 -20.32 -17.69
C GLY A 82 -8.59 -19.25 -16.92
N ILE A 83 -8.83 -19.23 -15.61
CA ILE A 83 -8.29 -18.23 -14.67
C ILE A 83 -7.25 -18.94 -13.80
N PHE A 84 -6.12 -18.29 -13.57
CA PHE A 84 -4.98 -18.85 -12.86
C PHE A 84 -4.51 -17.90 -11.77
N VAL A 85 -3.94 -18.48 -10.72
CA VAL A 85 -3.25 -17.74 -9.65
C VAL A 85 -1.91 -17.24 -10.17
N SER A 86 -1.64 -15.95 -9.98
CA SER A 86 -0.37 -15.34 -10.35
C SER A 86 0.81 -16.05 -9.69
N PRO A 87 1.94 -16.23 -10.41
CA PRO A 87 3.16 -16.77 -9.81
C PRO A 87 3.69 -15.90 -8.65
N GLU A 88 3.32 -14.62 -8.62
CA GLU A 88 3.75 -13.66 -7.60
C GLU A 88 2.74 -13.49 -6.45
N VAL A 89 1.68 -14.31 -6.37
CA VAL A 89 0.59 -14.12 -5.38
C VAL A 89 1.05 -14.12 -3.92
N SER A 90 2.11 -14.85 -3.60
CA SER A 90 2.69 -14.93 -2.25
C SER A 90 3.77 -13.86 -2.00
N ARG A 91 4.23 -13.19 -3.06
CA ARG A 91 5.34 -12.25 -3.00
C ARG A 91 4.82 -10.84 -2.79
N LYS A 92 4.98 -10.32 -1.58
CA LYS A 92 4.67 -8.93 -1.27
C LYS A 92 5.71 -8.00 -1.90
N THR A 93 5.28 -6.81 -2.32
CA THR A 93 6.18 -5.74 -2.76
C THR A 93 6.29 -4.68 -1.67
N ILE A 94 7.51 -4.44 -1.20
CA ILE A 94 7.85 -3.39 -0.24
C ILE A 94 8.54 -2.26 -1.01
N ALA A 95 8.07 -1.03 -0.84
CA ALA A 95 8.70 0.14 -1.46
C ALA A 95 9.61 0.86 -0.45
N LEU A 96 10.86 1.09 -0.82
CA LEU A 96 11.76 2.02 -0.15
C LEU A 96 11.60 3.38 -0.82
N MET A 97 10.99 4.33 -0.11
CA MET A 97 10.76 5.68 -0.59
C MET A 97 11.74 6.65 0.06
N CYS A 98 12.53 7.36 -0.74
CA CYS A 98 13.54 8.28 -0.23
C CYS A 98 13.35 9.68 -0.79
N ASN A 99 13.54 10.70 0.04
CA ASN A 99 13.72 12.05 -0.47
C ASN A 99 15.13 12.20 -1.08
N PRO A 100 15.28 12.65 -2.33
CA PRO A 100 16.58 12.77 -2.99
C PRO A 100 17.54 13.72 -2.27
N ILE A 101 17.05 14.67 -1.45
CA ILE A 101 17.90 15.62 -0.72
C ILE A 101 18.92 14.95 0.21
N PHE A 102 18.63 13.73 0.69
CA PHE A 102 19.54 12.97 1.53
C PHE A 102 20.76 12.43 0.79
N PHE A 103 20.74 12.44 -0.55
CA PHE A 103 21.84 12.01 -1.42
C PHE A 103 22.60 13.19 -2.04
N THR A 104 22.12 14.42 -1.87
CA THR A 104 22.75 15.62 -2.45
C THR A 104 23.67 16.35 -1.49
N ALA A 105 23.71 15.97 -0.21
CA ALA A 105 24.67 16.51 0.74
C ALA A 105 26.09 16.04 0.40
N ALA A 106 27.08 16.93 0.59
CA ALA A 106 28.46 16.79 0.10
C ALA A 106 29.23 15.54 0.56
N GLU A 107 28.68 14.78 1.52
CA GLU A 107 29.18 13.47 1.92
C GLU A 107 28.02 12.48 2.05
N VAL A 108 27.91 11.54 1.11
CA VAL A 108 26.96 10.44 1.21
C VAL A 108 27.43 9.55 2.35
N SER A 109 26.79 9.69 3.51
CA SER A 109 27.09 8.88 4.70
C SER A 109 27.08 7.38 4.37
N PRO A 110 28.08 6.60 4.81
CA PRO A 110 28.10 5.14 4.68
C PRO A 110 26.86 4.44 5.26
N PHE A 111 26.15 5.13 6.15
CA PHE A 111 24.86 4.70 6.68
C PHE A 111 23.87 4.30 5.56
N TRP A 112 23.80 5.04 4.45
CA TRP A 112 22.84 4.76 3.39
C TRP A 112 23.12 3.45 2.66
N HIS A 113 24.41 3.13 2.46
CA HIS A 113 24.81 1.84 1.89
C HIS A 113 24.40 0.69 2.81
N ILE A 114 24.72 0.80 4.10
CA ILE A 114 24.37 -0.22 5.10
C ILE A 114 22.85 -0.40 5.18
N LEU A 115 22.09 0.70 5.23
CA LEU A 115 20.63 0.64 5.29
C LEU A 115 20.04 -0.07 4.08
N VAL A 116 20.47 0.28 2.86
CA VAL A 116 19.98 -0.35 1.63
C VAL A 116 20.33 -1.84 1.59
N GLU A 117 21.54 -2.21 2.00
CA GLU A 117 21.95 -3.62 2.07
C GLU A 117 21.12 -4.41 3.08
N GLN A 118 20.90 -3.87 4.29
CA GLN A 118 20.09 -4.53 5.30
C GLN A 118 18.63 -4.67 4.88
N VAL A 119 18.04 -3.62 4.30
CA VAL A 119 16.66 -3.68 3.76
C VAL A 119 16.56 -4.72 2.65
N ARG A 120 17.53 -4.77 1.74
CA ARG A 120 17.57 -5.77 0.66
C ARG A 120 17.66 -7.19 1.22
N ALA A 121 18.52 -7.42 2.20
CA ALA A 121 18.69 -8.71 2.85
C ALA A 121 17.38 -9.16 3.51
N SER A 122 16.78 -8.33 4.38
CA SER A 122 15.55 -8.67 5.08
C SER A 122 14.37 -8.92 4.14
N VAL A 123 14.19 -8.08 3.11
CA VAL A 123 13.11 -8.26 2.12
C VAL A 123 13.33 -9.53 1.30
N SER A 124 14.58 -9.88 0.98
CA SER A 124 14.88 -11.11 0.23
C SER A 124 14.69 -12.37 1.07
N GLU A 125 15.06 -12.35 2.35
CA GLU A 125 14.87 -13.49 3.27
C GLU A 125 13.39 -13.87 3.41
N GLU A 126 12.50 -12.88 3.44
CA GLU A 126 11.05 -13.10 3.45
C GLU A 126 10.44 -13.39 2.06
N GLY A 127 11.27 -13.51 1.02
CA GLY A 127 10.85 -13.77 -0.35
C GLY A 127 10.04 -12.63 -0.98
N HIS A 128 10.15 -11.42 -0.44
CA HIS A 128 9.44 -10.23 -0.91
C HIS A 128 10.19 -9.54 -2.07
N ARG A 129 9.56 -8.54 -2.68
CA ARG A 129 10.13 -7.72 -3.76
C ARG A 129 10.41 -6.33 -3.22
N LEU A 130 11.62 -5.82 -3.41
CA LEU A 130 11.98 -4.46 -3.05
C LEU A 130 11.85 -3.53 -4.27
N LEU A 131 11.17 -2.41 -4.11
CA LEU A 131 11.08 -1.34 -5.10
C LEU A 131 11.74 -0.07 -4.53
N PHE A 132 12.68 0.53 -5.26
CA PHE A 132 13.29 1.80 -4.86
C PHE A 132 12.55 2.94 -5.55
N GLN A 133 12.14 3.95 -4.79
CA GLN A 133 11.42 5.11 -5.29
C GLN A 133 11.95 6.39 -4.66
N PHE A 134 12.10 7.44 -5.47
CA PHE A 134 12.39 8.77 -4.97
C PHE A 134 11.11 9.59 -4.92
N THR A 135 10.93 10.36 -3.83
CA THR A 135 9.87 11.36 -3.79
C THR A 135 10.24 12.49 -4.75
N THR A 136 9.23 13.10 -5.37
CA THR A 136 9.46 14.28 -6.19
C THR A 136 9.51 15.53 -5.33
N ASP A 137 9.96 16.65 -5.89
CA ASP A 137 9.87 17.94 -5.21
C ASP A 137 8.40 18.41 -5.21
N PRO A 138 7.82 18.77 -4.04
CA PRO A 138 6.46 19.28 -3.97
C PRO A 138 6.22 20.56 -4.79
N SER A 139 7.28 21.28 -5.18
CA SER A 139 7.16 22.45 -6.07
C SER A 139 6.86 22.10 -7.54
N ASN A 140 7.02 20.83 -7.94
CA ASN A 140 6.77 20.33 -9.30
C ASN A 140 5.49 19.47 -9.42
N GLY A 141 4.68 19.35 -8.36
CA GLY A 141 3.49 18.49 -8.31
C GLY A 141 2.16 19.22 -8.59
N ASP A 142 1.34 18.61 -9.43
CA ASP A 142 -0.02 19.03 -9.83
C ASP A 142 -1.01 19.12 -8.64
N HIS A 143 -2.19 19.71 -8.87
CA HIS A 143 -3.20 20.27 -7.94
C HIS A 143 -3.60 19.52 -6.64
N ASP A 144 -3.09 18.31 -6.36
CA ASP A 144 -3.34 17.51 -5.13
C ASP A 144 -2.18 17.58 -4.10
N GLY A 145 -1.01 18.11 -4.50
CA GLY A 145 0.10 18.43 -3.59
C GLY A 145 0.84 17.24 -2.96
N ILE A 146 0.70 16.03 -3.52
CA ILE A 146 1.46 14.83 -3.15
C ILE A 146 2.63 14.66 -4.11
N ALA A 147 3.85 14.71 -3.57
CA ALA A 147 5.09 14.64 -4.36
C ALA A 147 5.51 13.18 -4.64
N LEU A 148 4.67 12.45 -5.39
CA LEU A 148 4.92 11.09 -5.85
C LEU A 148 4.72 10.98 -7.36
N GLN A 149 5.48 10.08 -8.00
CA GLN A 149 5.26 9.72 -9.40
C GLN A 149 3.90 9.03 -9.57
N MET A 150 3.22 9.31 -10.69
CA MET A 150 1.88 8.80 -10.98
C MET A 150 1.84 7.26 -10.99
N GLU A 151 2.87 6.61 -11.51
CA GLU A 151 3.00 5.16 -11.57
C GLU A 151 3.05 4.52 -10.17
N VAL A 152 3.72 5.19 -9.23
CA VAL A 152 3.75 4.78 -7.81
C VAL A 152 2.39 4.97 -7.19
N MET A 153 1.72 6.09 -7.48
CA MET A 153 0.38 6.36 -6.98
C MET A 153 -0.62 5.31 -7.46
N GLU A 154 -0.57 4.96 -8.74
CA GLU A 154 -1.37 3.90 -9.35
C GLU A 154 -1.03 2.53 -8.75
N ALA A 155 0.25 2.22 -8.52
CA ALA A 155 0.65 0.97 -7.91
C ALA A 155 0.11 0.80 -6.48
N VAL A 156 0.12 1.86 -5.67
CA VAL A 156 -0.48 1.87 -4.33
C VAL A 156 -2.00 1.71 -4.41
N LYS A 157 -2.69 2.53 -5.23
CA LYS A 157 -4.16 2.45 -5.39
C LYS A 157 -4.61 1.09 -5.93
N ALA A 158 -3.81 0.52 -6.81
CA ALA A 158 -4.01 -0.82 -7.33
C ALA A 158 -3.66 -1.90 -6.31
N GLY A 159 -3.12 -1.61 -5.12
CA GLY A 159 -2.74 -2.62 -4.12
C GLY A 159 -1.57 -3.51 -4.56
N ARG A 160 -0.68 -2.99 -5.43
CA ARG A 160 0.55 -3.67 -5.86
C ARG A 160 1.71 -3.39 -4.91
N ILE A 161 1.65 -2.31 -4.14
CA ILE A 161 2.59 -2.02 -3.05
C ILE A 161 1.93 -2.41 -1.73
N HIS A 162 2.60 -3.27 -0.96
CA HIS A 162 2.08 -3.93 0.22
C HIS A 162 2.63 -3.34 1.53
N GLY A 163 3.64 -2.49 1.43
CA GLY A 163 4.23 -1.76 2.54
C GLY A 163 5.25 -0.75 2.05
N VAL A 164 5.50 0.28 2.86
CA VAL A 164 6.46 1.34 2.56
C VAL A 164 7.43 1.51 3.72
N LEU A 165 8.73 1.56 3.39
CA LEU A 165 9.78 2.10 4.25
C LEU A 165 10.13 3.49 3.73
N GLY A 166 9.72 4.53 4.46
CA GLY A 166 9.94 5.92 4.10
C GLY A 166 11.20 6.48 4.77
N ILE A 167 12.03 7.17 4.00
CA ILE A 167 13.21 7.90 4.47
C ILE A 167 13.01 9.37 4.11
N GLY A 168 12.77 10.20 5.13
CA GLY A 168 12.54 11.63 4.91
C GLY A 168 11.34 11.96 4.04
N ILE A 169 10.34 11.09 4.03
CA ILE A 169 9.12 11.30 3.26
C ILE A 169 8.28 12.44 3.87
N PRO A 170 7.72 13.35 3.04
CA PRO A 170 6.85 14.42 3.50
C PRO A 170 5.59 13.95 4.24
N GLU A 171 5.06 14.84 5.10
CA GLU A 171 3.83 14.59 5.87
C GLU A 171 2.58 14.40 4.98
N LYS A 172 2.59 14.81 3.73
CA LYS A 172 1.46 14.52 2.84
C LYS A 172 1.50 13.07 2.31
N ILE A 173 2.70 12.53 2.10
CA ILE A 173 2.87 11.19 1.52
C ILE A 173 2.47 10.10 2.52
N GLY A 174 2.93 10.15 3.77
CA GLY A 174 2.57 9.15 4.77
C GLY A 174 1.06 9.11 5.08
N ARG A 175 0.40 10.25 5.27
CA ARG A 175 -1.07 10.34 5.43
C ARG A 175 -1.81 9.76 4.22
N TRP A 176 -1.30 10.00 3.02
CA TRP A 176 -1.90 9.45 1.82
C TRP A 176 -1.72 7.92 1.74
N LEU A 177 -0.56 7.39 2.11
CA LEU A 177 -0.33 5.94 2.22
C LEU A 177 -1.26 5.30 3.26
N GLU A 178 -1.42 5.94 4.42
CA GLU A 178 -2.37 5.51 5.46
C GLU A 178 -3.81 5.50 4.95
N SER A 179 -4.25 6.54 4.23
CA SER A 179 -5.60 6.59 3.64
C SER A 179 -5.85 5.54 2.55
N ASN A 180 -4.80 4.91 2.03
CA ASN A 180 -4.87 3.81 1.07
C ASN A 180 -4.58 2.45 1.74
N ASP A 181 -4.64 2.37 3.07
CA ASP A 181 -4.40 1.16 3.87
C ASP A 181 -3.02 0.51 3.61
N VAL A 182 -1.99 1.32 3.32
CA VAL A 182 -0.63 0.84 3.11
C VAL A 182 0.19 0.98 4.40
N PRO A 183 0.63 -0.13 5.02
CA PRO A 183 1.51 -0.07 6.19
C PRO A 183 2.79 0.69 5.88
N THR A 184 3.08 1.71 6.69
CA THR A 184 4.22 2.60 6.46
C THR A 184 5.07 2.70 7.73
N VAL A 185 6.38 2.51 7.58
CA VAL A 185 7.38 2.79 8.61
C VAL A 185 8.25 3.93 8.09
N ALA A 186 8.40 5.01 8.86
CA ALA A 186 9.18 6.17 8.46
C ALA A 186 10.43 6.32 9.34
N PHE A 187 11.55 6.69 8.72
CA PHE A 187 12.80 7.06 9.35
C PHE A 187 13.20 8.46 8.88
N ALA A 188 13.70 9.30 9.80
CA ALA A 188 14.04 10.69 9.52
C ALA A 188 12.93 11.47 8.79
N GLY A 189 11.67 11.11 9.05
CA GLY A 189 10.45 11.60 8.41
C GLY A 189 9.20 11.01 9.09
N TYR A 190 8.03 11.51 8.70
CA TYR A 190 6.70 11.23 9.26
C TYR A 190 6.58 10.95 10.78
N GLY A 191 6.58 12.04 11.54
CA GLY A 191 6.12 12.18 12.92
C GLY A 191 6.00 13.68 13.25
N ASN A 192 5.03 14.06 14.09
CA ASN A 192 4.90 15.45 14.57
C ASN A 192 6.12 15.82 15.44
N TYR A 193 7.18 16.37 14.85
CA TYR A 193 8.07 17.24 15.60
C TYR A 193 7.32 18.56 15.79
N THR A 194 6.49 18.65 16.83
CA THR A 194 6.24 19.95 17.43
C THR A 194 7.54 20.35 18.11
N ASP A 195 8.39 21.08 17.39
CA ASP A 195 9.46 21.85 18.01
C ASP A 195 8.82 22.83 18.99
N HIS A 196 8.85 22.48 20.27
CA HIS A 196 8.78 23.47 21.34
C HIS A 196 10.19 24.02 21.53
N GLY A 197 10.56 24.93 20.64
CA GLY A 197 11.69 25.85 20.81
C GLY A 197 11.16 27.23 21.15
#